data_AF-A0A840YBN1-F1
#
_entry.id   AF-A0A840YBN1-F1
#
_cell.length_a   1.000
_cell.length_b   1.000
_cell.length_c   1.000
_cell.angle_alpha   90.00
_cell.angle_beta   90.00
_cell.angle_gamma   90.00
#
_symmetry.space_group_name_H-M   'P 1'
#
loop_
_entity.id
_entity.type
_entity.pdbx_description
1 polymer ?
#
loop_
_entity_poly.entity_id
_entity_poly.type
_entity_poly.pdbx_seq_one_letter_code
_entity_poly.pdbx_strand_id
1 'polypeptide(L)'
;MPNAAHARLKARFARIAALNEAAGMLHWDASAMMPPGGAASRGEQLAALAGLAHELLTAPVVAEDLAIARADGIWAETNLRLMARAHARATALPTELVEAAARANSACEKTWREAKARADFALVRPALAEVVRLQRETAQALGAALEMDPYDALMDGYQPGIAAADVEPVFAAYEAFLRDALPRAEAIQAARPEPVPLPGPFPVEVQRALCRRLSARIGLDYEHARLDESLHPFCGGTPEDVRITTFYDEQDVAKALLGVLHETGHALYERGLPKEWARQPVGEAAGMGAHESQSLIVEMQACRSDAFLGFLGRELREAFGGPAEPYEAGNLARLWRRVGRGFIRVDADEITYPAHVILRFRLERALIGGALDVADLPAAWNEGMRDMLGITPPDDAKGCLQDIHWHDGAFGYFPSYTLGAMAAAQLMKAARAAVPGLAEALAEGEMAPLLGWLRAHVHGKGSLLGFQDLLREATGKPLDPADFTEHLTARYLQA
;
A
#
# COMPACT_ATOMS: atom_id res chain seq x y z
N MET A 1 15.25 19.23 -28.60
CA MET A 1 14.22 20.26 -28.87
C MET A 1 12.84 19.61 -28.86
N PRO A 2 12.00 19.90 -27.84
CA PRO A 2 10.64 19.40 -27.76
C PRO A 2 9.78 19.90 -28.92
N ASN A 3 8.89 19.07 -29.44
CA ASN A 3 8.03 19.40 -30.58
C ASN A 3 6.53 19.50 -30.22
N ALA A 4 5.72 19.93 -31.18
CA ALA A 4 4.28 20.14 -30.98
C ALA A 4 3.53 18.87 -30.56
N ALA A 5 3.98 17.69 -30.99
CA ALA A 5 3.38 16.41 -30.60
C ALA A 5 3.57 16.12 -29.11
N HIS A 6 4.79 16.31 -28.57
CA HIS A 6 5.03 16.18 -27.14
C HIS A 6 4.17 17.16 -26.32
N ALA A 7 4.00 18.41 -26.77
CA ALA A 7 3.12 19.37 -26.11
C ALA A 7 1.65 18.94 -26.09
N ARG A 8 1.14 18.36 -27.20
CA ARG A 8 -0.23 17.80 -27.26
C ARG A 8 -0.41 16.62 -26.31
N LEU A 9 0.57 15.71 -26.22
CA LEU A 9 0.55 14.61 -25.26
C LEU A 9 0.51 15.11 -23.82
N LYS A 10 1.38 16.06 -23.45
CA LYS A 10 1.36 16.66 -22.11
C LYS A 10 -0.01 17.24 -21.77
N ALA A 11 -0.61 18.01 -22.68
CA ALA A 11 -1.94 18.60 -22.47
C ALA A 11 -3.04 17.55 -22.32
N ARG A 12 -2.98 16.46 -23.11
CA ARG A 12 -3.93 15.35 -23.04
C ARG A 12 -3.83 14.58 -21.72
N PHE A 13 -2.61 14.21 -21.31
CA PHE A 13 -2.39 13.54 -20.03
C PHE A 13 -2.76 14.42 -18.83
N ALA A 14 -2.52 15.74 -18.91
CA ALA A 14 -2.98 16.66 -17.86
C ALA A 14 -4.51 16.68 -17.74
N ARG A 15 -5.23 16.59 -18.87
CA ARG A 15 -6.69 16.48 -18.89
C ARG A 15 -7.17 15.15 -18.31
N ILE A 16 -6.52 14.03 -18.67
CA ILE A 16 -6.82 12.70 -18.12
C ILE A 16 -6.63 12.71 -16.59
N ALA A 17 -5.49 13.23 -16.12
CA ALA A 17 -5.22 13.35 -14.69
C ALA A 17 -6.26 14.20 -13.96
N ALA A 18 -6.72 15.31 -14.53
CA ALA A 18 -7.80 16.12 -13.94
C ALA A 18 -9.15 15.37 -13.83
N LEU A 19 -9.47 14.51 -14.80
CA LEU A 19 -10.66 13.64 -14.72
C LEU A 19 -10.49 12.60 -13.61
N ASN A 20 -9.31 12.01 -13.49
CA ASN A 20 -8.98 11.04 -12.45
C ASN A 20 -8.97 11.67 -11.05
N GLU A 21 -8.45 12.90 -10.91
CA GLU A 21 -8.54 13.70 -9.69
C GLU A 21 -10.01 13.88 -9.27
N ALA A 22 -10.89 14.28 -10.19
CA ALA A 22 -12.32 14.41 -9.91
C ALA A 22 -12.95 13.07 -9.50
N ALA A 23 -12.59 11.97 -10.16
CA ALA A 23 -13.03 10.64 -9.78
C ALA A 23 -12.54 10.24 -8.38
N GLY A 24 -11.30 10.58 -8.02
CA GLY A 24 -10.73 10.38 -6.69
C GLY A 24 -11.52 11.13 -5.60
N MET A 25 -11.95 12.37 -5.87
CA MET A 25 -12.80 13.13 -4.95
C MET A 25 -14.18 12.50 -4.77
N LEU A 26 -14.78 12.02 -5.86
CA LEU A 26 -16.05 11.29 -5.82
C LEU A 26 -15.93 9.95 -5.08
N HIS A 27 -14.79 9.26 -5.20
CA HIS A 27 -14.51 8.07 -4.43
C HIS A 27 -14.38 8.38 -2.94
N TRP A 28 -13.61 9.42 -2.57
CA TRP A 28 -13.49 9.86 -1.18
C TRP A 28 -14.86 10.19 -0.58
N ASP A 29 -15.69 10.94 -1.30
CA ASP A 29 -17.03 11.30 -0.82
C ASP A 29 -17.89 10.04 -0.62
N ALA A 30 -17.78 9.05 -1.51
CA ALA A 30 -18.53 7.80 -1.41
C ALA A 30 -18.19 7.01 -0.15
N SER A 31 -16.92 7.08 0.27
CA SER A 31 -16.38 6.34 1.40
C SER A 31 -16.53 7.06 2.74
N ALA A 32 -16.71 8.39 2.75
CA ALA A 32 -16.71 9.20 3.98
C ALA A 32 -18.01 9.98 4.25
N MET A 33 -18.66 10.56 3.23
CA MET A 33 -19.72 11.57 3.43
C MET A 33 -21.06 11.20 2.77
N MET A 34 -21.03 10.40 1.70
CA MET A 34 -22.18 10.13 0.85
C MET A 34 -23.29 9.38 1.61
N PRO A 35 -24.57 9.81 1.49
CA PRO A 35 -25.69 9.04 2.05
C PRO A 35 -25.80 7.64 1.43
N PRO A 36 -26.26 6.61 2.19
CA PRO A 36 -26.31 5.22 1.72
C PRO A 36 -27.10 4.99 0.42
N GLY A 37 -28.12 5.82 0.15
CA GLY A 37 -28.93 5.72 -1.08
C GLY A 37 -28.26 6.27 -2.35
N GLY A 38 -27.08 6.90 -2.26
CA GLY A 38 -26.41 7.57 -3.38
C GLY A 38 -25.59 6.66 -4.31
N ALA A 39 -25.39 5.38 -3.94
CA ALA A 39 -24.41 4.50 -4.58
C ALA A 39 -24.60 4.33 -6.10
N ALA A 40 -25.85 4.18 -6.58
CA ALA A 40 -26.12 4.00 -8.01
C ALA A 40 -25.72 5.24 -8.83
N SER A 41 -26.14 6.43 -8.41
CA SER A 41 -25.80 7.68 -9.11
C SER A 41 -24.29 7.99 -9.04
N ARG A 42 -23.66 7.70 -7.90
CA ARG A 42 -22.20 7.80 -7.76
C ARG A 42 -21.47 6.86 -8.71
N GLY A 43 -21.97 5.63 -8.86
CA GLY A 43 -21.44 4.66 -9.83
C GLY A 43 -21.49 5.20 -11.27
N GLU A 44 -22.60 5.81 -11.68
CA GLU A 44 -22.75 6.40 -13.01
C GLU A 44 -21.76 7.56 -13.25
N GLN A 45 -21.57 8.44 -12.27
CA GLN A 45 -20.60 9.55 -12.36
C GLN A 45 -19.16 9.03 -12.54
N LEU A 46 -18.76 8.05 -11.74
CA LEU A 46 -17.42 7.45 -11.81
C LEU A 46 -17.22 6.72 -13.14
N ALA A 47 -18.23 5.99 -13.62
CA ALA A 47 -18.19 5.29 -14.90
C ALA A 47 -18.04 6.28 -16.08
N ALA A 48 -18.77 7.39 -16.07
CA ALA A 48 -18.66 8.42 -17.12
C ALA A 48 -17.27 9.06 -17.17
N LEU A 49 -16.69 9.40 -16.01
CA LEU A 49 -15.34 9.96 -15.93
C LEU A 49 -14.28 8.96 -16.40
N ALA A 50 -14.38 7.70 -15.97
CA ALA A 50 -13.47 6.64 -16.40
C ALA A 50 -13.54 6.39 -17.91
N GLY A 51 -14.76 6.35 -18.48
CA GLY A 51 -14.96 6.21 -19.92
C GLY A 51 -14.32 7.33 -20.73
N LEU A 52 -14.52 8.59 -20.31
CA LEU A 52 -13.91 9.74 -20.98
C LEU A 52 -12.38 9.74 -20.86
N ALA A 53 -11.83 9.41 -19.69
CA ALA A 53 -10.40 9.30 -19.48
C ALA A 53 -9.78 8.21 -20.40
N HIS A 54 -10.46 7.07 -20.51
CA HIS A 54 -10.04 5.96 -21.37
C HIS A 54 -10.11 6.33 -22.87
N GLU A 55 -11.20 6.96 -23.33
CA GLU A 55 -11.35 7.44 -24.71
C GLU A 55 -10.21 8.41 -25.07
N LEU A 56 -9.90 9.35 -24.16
CA LEU A 56 -8.79 10.28 -24.35
C LEU A 56 -7.44 9.57 -24.45
N LEU A 57 -7.20 8.54 -23.63
CA LEU A 57 -5.93 7.82 -23.60
C LEU A 57 -5.73 6.92 -24.82
N THR A 58 -6.80 6.34 -25.36
CA THR A 58 -6.75 5.34 -26.45
C THR A 58 -7.05 5.90 -27.83
N ALA A 59 -7.41 7.18 -27.94
CA ALA A 59 -7.68 7.84 -29.22
C ALA A 59 -6.51 7.66 -30.23
N PRO A 60 -6.77 7.41 -31.53
CA PRO A 60 -5.73 7.13 -32.53
C PRO A 60 -4.61 8.18 -32.61
N VAL A 61 -4.96 9.45 -32.44
CA VAL A 61 -4.00 10.57 -32.44
C VAL A 61 -2.94 10.45 -31.33
N VAL A 62 -3.19 9.70 -30.25
CA VAL A 62 -2.19 9.46 -29.20
C VAL A 62 -1.05 8.62 -29.75
N ALA A 63 -1.34 7.55 -30.50
CA ALA A 63 -0.32 6.74 -31.14
C ALA A 63 0.46 7.54 -32.19
N GLU A 64 -0.23 8.36 -32.98
CA GLU A 64 0.39 9.26 -33.97
C GLU A 64 1.34 10.27 -33.31
N ASP A 65 0.90 10.90 -32.21
CA ASP A 65 1.70 11.85 -31.46
C ASP A 65 2.91 11.17 -30.80
N LEU A 66 2.72 10.00 -30.19
CA LEU A 66 3.80 9.22 -29.56
C LEU A 66 4.89 8.83 -30.57
N ALA A 67 4.52 8.46 -31.80
CA ALA A 67 5.44 8.03 -32.84
C ALA A 67 6.41 9.15 -33.29
N ILE A 68 6.00 10.42 -33.20
CA ILE A 68 6.80 11.56 -33.65
C ILE A 68 7.25 12.49 -32.51
N ALA A 69 6.77 12.29 -31.29
CA ALA A 69 7.08 13.13 -30.15
C ALA A 69 8.58 13.12 -29.86
N ARG A 70 9.13 14.31 -29.62
CA ARG A 70 10.50 14.49 -29.14
C ARG A 70 10.45 15.22 -27.82
N ALA A 71 11.11 14.66 -26.82
CA ALA A 71 11.34 15.28 -25.53
C ALA A 71 12.81 15.73 -25.42
N ASP A 72 13.12 16.55 -24.42
CA ASP A 72 14.47 17.04 -24.17
C ASP A 72 14.69 17.09 -22.66
N GLY A 73 15.72 16.40 -22.19
CA GLY A 73 16.04 16.26 -20.77
C GLY A 73 15.32 15.08 -20.11
N ILE A 74 15.98 14.52 -19.10
CA ILE A 74 15.64 13.22 -18.51
C ILE A 74 14.19 13.13 -18.01
N TRP A 75 13.66 14.21 -17.43
CA TRP A 75 12.28 14.24 -16.94
C TRP A 75 11.26 14.18 -18.07
N ALA A 76 11.45 14.96 -19.13
CA ALA A 76 10.55 14.97 -20.27
C ALA A 76 10.61 13.66 -21.06
N GLU A 77 11.80 13.10 -21.21
CA GLU A 77 12.03 11.80 -21.86
C GLU A 77 11.38 10.67 -21.07
N THR A 78 11.56 10.66 -19.75
CA THR A 78 10.92 9.68 -18.86
C THR A 78 9.40 9.82 -18.88
N ASN A 79 8.88 11.05 -18.85
CA ASN A 79 7.46 11.30 -18.95
C ASN A 79 6.88 10.75 -20.26
N LEU A 80 7.55 10.97 -21.38
CA LEU A 80 7.14 10.44 -22.68
C LEU A 80 7.14 8.91 -22.70
N ARG A 81 8.15 8.27 -22.09
CA ARG A 81 8.20 6.81 -21.93
C ARG A 81 7.03 6.28 -21.10
N LEU A 82 6.70 6.96 -19.99
CA LEU A 82 5.57 6.58 -19.13
C LEU A 82 4.22 6.80 -19.82
N MET A 83 4.07 7.87 -20.62
CA MET A 83 2.90 8.07 -21.48
C MET A 83 2.74 6.95 -22.50
N ALA A 84 3.83 6.56 -23.17
CA ALA A 84 3.84 5.45 -24.13
C ALA A 84 3.43 4.14 -23.44
N ARG A 85 3.96 3.86 -22.25
CA ARG A 85 3.59 2.70 -21.45
C ARG A 85 2.10 2.72 -21.08
N ALA A 86 1.60 3.84 -20.57
CA ALA A 86 0.18 3.97 -20.21
C ALA A 86 -0.74 3.73 -21.41
N HIS A 87 -0.39 4.29 -22.58
CA HIS A 87 -1.12 4.06 -23.81
C HIS A 87 -1.08 2.59 -24.26
N ALA A 88 0.11 1.97 -24.29
CA ALA A 88 0.27 0.57 -24.67
C ALA A 88 -0.54 -0.38 -23.78
N ARG A 89 -0.54 -0.16 -22.46
CA ARG A 89 -1.36 -0.94 -21.52
C ARG A 89 -2.86 -0.75 -21.77
N ALA A 90 -3.29 0.49 -22.00
CA ALA A 90 -4.70 0.80 -22.22
C ALA A 90 -5.25 0.25 -23.54
N THR A 91 -4.42 0.12 -24.58
CA THR A 91 -4.82 -0.42 -25.90
C THR A 91 -4.57 -1.92 -26.04
N ALA A 92 -3.90 -2.56 -25.08
CA ALA A 92 -3.64 -4.00 -25.09
C ALA A 92 -4.91 -4.84 -24.88
N LEU A 93 -5.93 -4.27 -24.23
CA LEU A 93 -7.13 -4.99 -23.83
C LEU A 93 -8.32 -4.66 -24.75
N PRO A 94 -9.03 -5.66 -25.30
CA PRO A 94 -10.30 -5.43 -25.97
C PRO A 94 -11.33 -4.83 -25.01
N THR A 95 -12.17 -3.91 -25.50
CA THR A 95 -13.21 -3.26 -24.70
C THR A 95 -14.15 -4.28 -24.05
N GLU A 96 -14.52 -5.35 -24.77
CA GLU A 96 -15.40 -6.40 -24.28
C GLU A 96 -14.81 -7.15 -23.08
N LEU A 97 -13.48 -7.37 -23.08
CA LEU A 97 -12.78 -8.01 -21.97
C LEU A 97 -12.76 -7.10 -20.73
N VAL A 98 -12.47 -5.82 -20.92
CA VAL A 98 -12.48 -4.82 -19.84
C VAL A 98 -13.86 -4.74 -19.19
N GLU A 99 -14.92 -4.65 -19.99
CA GLU A 99 -16.30 -4.60 -19.48
C GLU A 99 -16.71 -5.90 -18.76
N ALA A 100 -16.33 -7.06 -19.32
CA ALA A 100 -16.61 -8.35 -18.71
C ALA A 100 -15.92 -8.48 -17.34
N ALA A 101 -14.63 -8.12 -17.25
CA ALA A 101 -13.87 -8.11 -16.01
C ALA A 101 -14.50 -7.17 -14.98
N ALA A 102 -14.84 -5.93 -15.35
CA ALA A 102 -15.47 -4.98 -14.43
C ALA A 102 -16.81 -5.49 -13.87
N ARG A 103 -17.67 -6.10 -14.71
CA ARG A 103 -18.94 -6.69 -14.28
C ARG A 103 -18.72 -7.89 -13.36
N ALA A 104 -17.78 -8.77 -13.69
CA ALA A 104 -17.46 -9.95 -12.90
C ALA A 104 -16.90 -9.59 -11.52
N ASN A 105 -15.95 -8.65 -11.46
CA ASN A 105 -15.34 -8.16 -10.22
C ASN A 105 -16.42 -7.57 -9.28
N SER A 106 -17.28 -6.68 -9.79
CA SER A 106 -18.35 -6.08 -8.97
C SER A 106 -19.35 -7.12 -8.44
N ALA A 107 -19.74 -8.10 -9.27
CA ALA A 107 -20.64 -9.17 -8.86
C ALA A 107 -20.00 -10.12 -7.83
N CYS A 108 -18.71 -10.44 -8.01
CA CYS A 108 -17.93 -11.28 -7.12
C CYS A 108 -17.73 -10.61 -5.75
N GLU A 109 -17.30 -9.35 -5.73
CA GLU A 109 -17.11 -8.54 -4.52
C GLU A 109 -18.39 -8.43 -3.68
N LYS A 110 -19.54 -8.20 -4.34
CA LYS A 110 -20.85 -8.21 -3.66
C LYS A 110 -21.16 -9.56 -3.01
N THR A 111 -20.93 -10.66 -3.74
CA THR A 111 -21.18 -12.03 -3.23
C THR A 111 -20.19 -12.39 -2.12
N TRP A 112 -18.95 -11.93 -2.22
CA TRP A 112 -17.89 -12.14 -1.24
C TRP A 112 -18.26 -11.57 0.13
N ARG A 113 -18.90 -10.39 0.21
CA ARG A 113 -19.33 -9.82 1.49
C ARG A 113 -20.24 -10.78 2.27
N GLU A 114 -21.17 -11.44 1.58
CA GLU A 114 -22.05 -12.45 2.17
C GLU A 114 -21.30 -13.74 2.51
N ALA A 115 -20.43 -14.21 1.59
CA ALA A 115 -19.64 -15.42 1.76
C ALA A 115 -18.69 -15.32 2.97
N LYS A 116 -17.97 -14.20 3.11
CA LYS A 116 -17.10 -13.91 4.25
C LYS A 116 -17.88 -13.87 5.57
N ALA A 117 -19.04 -13.21 5.59
CA ALA A 117 -19.87 -13.15 6.79
C ALA A 117 -20.39 -14.54 7.24
N ARG A 118 -20.54 -15.49 6.30
CA ARG A 118 -21.01 -16.86 6.55
C ARG A 118 -19.89 -17.89 6.63
N ALA A 119 -18.64 -17.48 6.40
CA ALA A 119 -17.50 -18.38 6.19
C ALA A 119 -17.78 -19.49 5.16
N ASP A 120 -18.47 -19.16 4.07
CA ASP A 120 -18.93 -20.11 3.05
C ASP A 120 -18.27 -19.81 1.70
N PHE A 121 -17.11 -20.43 1.43
CA PHE A 121 -16.41 -20.25 0.16
C PHE A 121 -17.21 -20.78 -1.03
N ALA A 122 -18.05 -21.81 -0.84
CA ALA A 122 -18.84 -22.39 -1.93
C ALA A 122 -19.83 -21.37 -2.53
N LEU A 123 -20.29 -20.41 -1.73
CA LEU A 123 -21.16 -19.32 -2.17
C LEU A 123 -20.49 -18.40 -3.21
N VAL A 124 -19.22 -18.03 -3.00
CA VAL A 124 -18.50 -17.09 -3.90
C VAL A 124 -17.71 -17.80 -5.00
N ARG A 125 -17.39 -19.09 -4.83
CA ARG A 125 -16.58 -19.87 -5.76
C ARG A 125 -16.95 -19.69 -7.24
N PRO A 126 -18.23 -19.73 -7.67
CA PRO A 126 -18.56 -19.56 -9.09
C PRO A 126 -18.20 -18.16 -9.62
N ALA A 127 -18.43 -17.11 -8.82
CA ALA A 127 -18.09 -15.74 -9.20
C ALA A 127 -16.57 -15.53 -9.22
N LEU A 128 -15.85 -16.08 -8.23
CA LEU A 128 -14.39 -16.01 -8.19
C LEU A 128 -13.74 -16.77 -9.36
N ALA A 129 -14.30 -17.92 -9.76
CA ALA A 129 -13.84 -18.65 -10.94
C ALA A 129 -13.97 -17.82 -12.23
N GLU A 130 -15.05 -17.06 -12.38
CA GLU A 130 -15.21 -16.15 -13.53
C GLU A 130 -14.23 -14.98 -13.47
N VAL A 131 -13.99 -14.39 -12.30
CA VAL A 131 -12.95 -13.37 -12.11
C VAL A 131 -11.58 -13.92 -12.50
N VAL A 132 -11.18 -15.09 -11.99
CA VAL A 132 -9.88 -15.70 -12.32
C VAL A 132 -9.76 -15.99 -13.82
N ARG A 133 -10.81 -16.48 -14.47
CA ARG A 133 -10.81 -16.70 -15.93
C ARG A 133 -10.54 -15.40 -16.69
N LEU A 134 -11.25 -14.33 -16.37
CA LEU A 134 -11.11 -13.02 -17.01
C LEU A 134 -9.75 -12.37 -16.70
N GLN A 135 -9.21 -12.58 -15.49
CA GLN A 135 -7.88 -12.11 -15.13
C GLN A 135 -6.78 -12.89 -15.86
N ARG A 136 -6.96 -14.19 -16.13
CA ARG A 136 -6.05 -14.96 -17.01
C ARG A 136 -6.04 -14.40 -18.44
N GLU A 137 -7.21 -14.09 -19.00
CA GLU A 137 -7.31 -13.47 -20.33
C GLU A 137 -6.67 -12.07 -20.36
N THR A 138 -6.92 -11.27 -19.32
CA THR A 138 -6.30 -9.95 -19.15
C THR A 138 -4.78 -10.04 -19.07
N ALA A 139 -4.27 -10.97 -18.25
CA ALA A 139 -2.85 -11.25 -18.09
C ALA A 139 -2.20 -11.67 -19.41
N GLN A 140 -2.83 -12.56 -20.18
CA GLN A 140 -2.35 -13.01 -21.48
C GLN A 140 -2.30 -11.87 -22.51
N ALA A 141 -3.36 -11.07 -22.59
CA ALA A 141 -3.43 -9.94 -23.52
C ALA A 141 -2.37 -8.87 -23.19
N LEU A 142 -2.21 -8.51 -21.92
CA LEU A 142 -1.16 -7.60 -21.48
C LEU A 142 0.24 -8.20 -21.70
N GLY A 143 0.46 -9.45 -21.32
CA GLY A 143 1.74 -10.14 -21.49
C GLY A 143 2.18 -10.18 -22.96
N ALA A 144 1.25 -10.47 -23.87
CA ALA A 144 1.51 -10.45 -25.31
C ALA A 144 1.83 -9.04 -25.83
N ALA A 145 1.09 -8.02 -25.39
CA ALA A 145 1.28 -6.64 -25.85
C ALA A 145 2.54 -5.96 -25.29
N LEU A 146 2.96 -6.35 -24.08
CA LEU A 146 4.10 -5.76 -23.36
C LEU A 146 5.36 -6.62 -23.41
N GLU A 147 5.29 -7.80 -24.04
CA GLU A 147 6.36 -8.80 -24.08
C GLU A 147 6.82 -9.25 -22.67
N MET A 148 5.84 -9.56 -21.81
CA MET A 148 6.05 -9.95 -20.41
C MET A 148 5.41 -11.30 -20.10
N ASP A 149 5.88 -11.96 -19.03
CA ASP A 149 5.12 -13.06 -18.43
C ASP A 149 3.70 -12.56 -18.05
N PRO A 150 2.64 -13.36 -18.25
CA PRO A 150 1.27 -12.92 -17.96
C PRO A 150 1.07 -12.42 -16.52
N TYR A 151 1.66 -13.08 -15.53
CA TYR A 151 1.51 -12.66 -14.14
C TYR A 151 2.32 -11.37 -13.86
N ASP A 152 3.52 -11.26 -14.44
CA ASP A 152 4.34 -10.06 -14.34
C ASP A 152 3.63 -8.85 -14.96
N ALA A 153 2.86 -9.03 -16.03
CA ALA A 153 2.07 -7.97 -16.65
C ALA A 153 0.96 -7.41 -15.73
N LEU A 154 0.37 -8.25 -14.87
CA LEU A 154 -0.58 -7.83 -13.83
C LEU A 154 0.15 -7.06 -12.71
N MET A 155 1.25 -7.62 -12.20
CA MET A 155 2.04 -7.00 -11.13
C MET A 155 2.65 -5.66 -11.54
N ASP A 156 3.11 -5.53 -12.79
CA ASP A 156 3.59 -4.27 -13.38
C ASP A 156 2.51 -3.17 -13.35
N GLY A 157 1.23 -3.54 -13.30
CA GLY A 157 0.13 -2.59 -13.11
C GLY A 157 0.18 -1.84 -11.77
N TYR A 158 0.75 -2.45 -10.73
CA TYR A 158 0.83 -1.90 -9.38
C TYR A 158 2.24 -1.41 -9.02
N GLN A 159 3.25 -2.20 -9.38
CA GLN A 159 4.64 -1.85 -9.15
C GLN A 159 5.43 -1.97 -10.46
N PRO A 160 5.49 -0.88 -11.25
CA PRO A 160 6.11 -0.91 -12.57
C PRO A 160 7.58 -1.34 -12.53
N GLY A 161 7.96 -2.20 -13.48
CA GLY A 161 9.34 -2.67 -13.64
C GLY A 161 9.83 -3.66 -12.58
N ILE A 162 8.92 -4.28 -11.83
CA ILE A 162 9.22 -5.41 -10.94
C ILE A 162 8.56 -6.67 -11.51
N ALA A 163 9.33 -7.75 -11.63
CA ALA A 163 8.89 -9.05 -12.10
C ALA A 163 8.98 -10.11 -10.99
N ALA A 164 8.32 -11.26 -11.17
CA ALA A 164 8.35 -12.35 -10.20
C ALA A 164 9.79 -12.83 -9.96
N ALA A 165 10.66 -12.77 -10.97
CA ALA A 165 12.08 -13.08 -10.86
C ALA A 165 12.84 -12.15 -9.90
N ASP A 166 12.37 -10.92 -9.68
CA ASP A 166 12.93 -10.00 -8.70
C ASP A 166 12.39 -10.28 -7.28
N VAL A 167 11.13 -10.72 -7.19
CA VAL A 167 10.41 -10.92 -5.92
C VAL A 167 10.74 -12.27 -5.27
N GLU A 168 10.83 -13.34 -6.07
CA GLU A 168 11.04 -14.71 -5.56
C GLU A 168 12.29 -14.85 -4.68
N PRO A 169 13.48 -14.35 -5.07
CA PRO A 169 14.68 -14.50 -4.23
C PRO A 169 14.56 -13.73 -2.92
N VAL A 170 13.91 -12.56 -2.95
CA VAL A 170 13.68 -11.71 -1.77
C VAL A 170 12.77 -12.43 -0.77
N PHE A 171 11.68 -13.02 -1.26
CA PHE A 171 10.73 -13.77 -0.43
C PHE A 171 11.36 -15.06 0.12
N ALA A 172 12.11 -15.79 -0.70
CA ALA A 172 12.82 -16.99 -0.25
C ALA A 172 13.85 -16.70 0.85
N ALA A 173 14.59 -15.60 0.73
CA ALA A 173 15.52 -15.14 1.77
C ALA A 173 14.78 -14.80 3.08
N TYR A 174 13.64 -14.11 2.98
CA TYR A 174 12.84 -13.79 4.15
C TYR A 174 12.24 -15.03 4.83
N GLU A 175 11.76 -16.00 4.07
CA GLU A 175 11.25 -17.26 4.62
C GLU A 175 12.32 -18.04 5.38
N ALA A 176 13.55 -18.04 4.86
CA ALA A 176 14.69 -18.66 5.55
C ALA A 176 14.97 -17.98 6.90
N PHE A 177 14.91 -16.65 6.94
CA PHE A 177 15.02 -15.88 8.18
C PHE A 177 13.86 -16.18 9.15
N LEU A 178 12.62 -16.15 8.66
CA LEU A 178 11.41 -16.30 9.47
C LEU A 178 11.38 -17.62 10.27
N ARG A 179 11.85 -18.72 9.66
CA ARG A 179 11.90 -20.05 10.30
C ARG A 179 12.69 -20.05 11.62
N ASP A 180 13.76 -19.26 11.71
CA ASP A 180 14.54 -19.10 12.95
C ASP A 180 14.04 -17.94 13.80
N ALA A 181 13.74 -16.80 13.17
CA ALA A 181 13.41 -15.56 13.85
C ALA A 181 12.10 -15.63 14.64
N LEU A 182 11.03 -16.21 14.07
CA LEU A 182 9.72 -16.24 14.70
C LEU A 182 9.71 -16.96 16.05
N PRO A 183 10.14 -18.24 16.18
CA PRO A 183 10.13 -18.92 17.47
C PRO A 183 11.07 -18.25 18.49
N ARG A 184 12.17 -17.63 18.04
CA ARG A 184 13.08 -16.86 18.91
C ARG A 184 12.43 -15.58 19.43
N ALA A 185 11.76 -14.82 18.58
CA ALA A 185 11.04 -13.61 18.98
C ALA A 185 9.92 -13.95 19.97
N GLU A 186 9.13 -15.00 19.70
CA GLU A 186 8.09 -15.50 20.62
C GLU A 186 8.70 -15.86 21.99
N ALA A 187 9.82 -16.59 22.01
CA ALA A 187 10.48 -16.99 23.26
C ALA A 187 11.04 -15.81 24.06
N ILE A 188 11.66 -14.83 23.38
CA ILE A 188 12.17 -13.60 24.02
C ILE A 188 11.01 -12.81 24.63
N GLN A 189 9.91 -12.64 23.89
CA GLN A 189 8.77 -11.88 24.40
C GLN A 189 8.05 -12.60 25.54
N ALA A 190 7.93 -13.93 25.49
CA ALA A 190 7.34 -14.73 26.57
C ALA A 190 8.16 -14.69 27.88
N ALA A 191 9.46 -14.40 27.81
CA ALA A 191 10.32 -14.24 28.99
C ALA A 191 10.23 -12.85 29.64
N ARG A 192 9.59 -11.88 28.97
CA ARG A 192 9.40 -10.51 29.48
C ARG A 192 8.12 -10.43 30.32
N PRO A 193 8.02 -9.44 31.23
CA PRO A 193 6.76 -9.15 31.89
C PRO A 193 5.66 -8.84 30.86
N GLU A 194 4.45 -9.34 31.11
CA GLU A 194 3.28 -9.01 30.31
C GLU A 194 3.10 -7.49 30.23
N PRO A 195 2.77 -6.94 29.05
CA PRO A 195 2.51 -5.51 28.94
C PRO A 195 1.26 -5.12 29.73
N VAL A 196 1.32 -3.94 30.35
CA VAL A 196 0.18 -3.34 31.04
C VAL A 196 -0.74 -2.70 30.00
N PRO A 197 -2.02 -3.09 29.89
CA PRO A 197 -2.94 -2.48 28.94
C PRO A 197 -3.12 -0.98 29.20
N LEU A 198 -3.33 -0.21 28.13
CA LEU A 198 -3.70 1.20 28.27
C LEU A 198 -5.08 1.32 28.95
N PRO A 199 -5.26 2.25 29.91
CA PRO A 199 -6.51 2.36 30.65
C PRO A 199 -7.59 3.05 29.80
N GLY A 200 -8.40 2.25 29.11
CA GLY A 200 -9.61 2.71 28.42
C GLY A 200 -10.79 3.00 29.38
N PRO A 201 -11.95 3.44 28.85
CA PRO A 201 -12.25 3.61 27.43
C PRO A 201 -11.54 4.82 26.81
N PHE A 202 -11.44 4.84 25.49
CA PHE A 202 -10.84 5.92 24.71
C PHE A 202 -11.94 6.69 23.95
N PRO A 203 -12.51 7.78 24.51
CA PRO A 203 -13.61 8.49 23.84
C PRO A 203 -13.21 8.97 22.44
N VAL A 204 -14.07 8.73 21.45
CA VAL A 204 -13.80 9.05 20.03
C VAL A 204 -13.35 10.50 19.82
N GLU A 205 -13.98 11.46 20.48
CA GLU A 205 -13.61 12.88 20.37
C GLU A 205 -12.19 13.17 20.84
N VAL A 206 -11.73 12.48 21.88
CA VAL A 206 -10.36 12.61 22.40
C VAL A 206 -9.38 11.96 21.42
N GLN A 207 -9.71 10.79 20.87
CA GLN A 207 -8.91 10.15 19.82
C GLN A 207 -8.78 11.06 18.59
N ARG A 208 -9.88 11.68 18.14
CA ARG A 208 -9.91 12.58 16.98
C ARG A 208 -9.00 13.79 17.19
N ALA A 209 -9.08 14.44 18.36
CA ALA A 209 -8.21 15.56 18.71
C ALA A 209 -6.72 15.15 18.76
N LEU A 210 -6.42 14.00 19.38
CA LEU A 210 -5.06 13.46 19.47
C LEU A 210 -4.50 13.11 18.08
N CYS A 211 -5.25 12.37 17.26
CA CYS A 211 -4.85 11.99 15.91
C CYS A 211 -4.59 13.22 15.03
N ARG A 212 -5.44 14.25 15.12
CA ARG A 212 -5.23 15.51 14.41
C ARG A 212 -3.95 16.22 14.85
N ARG A 213 -3.69 16.27 16.16
CA ARG A 213 -2.48 16.88 16.71
C ARG A 213 -1.22 16.13 16.28
N LEU A 214 -1.22 14.80 16.34
CA LEU A 214 -0.07 13.97 16.00
C LEU A 214 0.24 13.97 14.51
N SER A 215 -0.77 13.86 13.64
CA SER A 215 -0.57 14.00 12.18
C SER A 215 -0.01 15.37 11.81
N ALA A 216 -0.52 16.46 12.41
CA ALA A 216 0.07 17.79 12.24
C ALA A 216 1.52 17.86 12.73
N ARG A 217 1.80 17.25 13.89
CA ARG A 217 3.13 17.20 14.50
C ARG A 217 4.17 16.53 13.60
N ILE A 218 3.79 15.47 12.89
CA ILE A 218 4.69 14.77 11.95
C ILE A 218 4.71 15.40 10.54
N GLY A 219 4.01 16.53 10.33
CA GLY A 219 4.15 17.36 9.14
C GLY A 219 2.94 17.40 8.20
N LEU A 220 1.78 16.83 8.57
CA LEU A 220 0.56 16.97 7.78
C LEU A 220 0.05 18.40 7.85
N ASP A 221 0.00 19.06 6.69
CA ASP A 221 -0.47 20.44 6.55
C ASP A 221 -1.96 20.49 6.28
N TYR A 222 -2.74 20.92 7.28
CA TYR A 222 -4.20 20.99 7.22
C TYR A 222 -4.74 22.16 6.37
N GLU A 223 -3.90 23.06 5.85
CA GLU A 223 -4.33 23.96 4.77
C GLU A 223 -4.51 23.21 3.44
N HIS A 224 -3.82 22.08 3.31
CA HIS A 224 -3.82 21.21 2.12
C HIS A 224 -4.30 19.78 2.42
N ALA A 225 -4.84 19.55 3.61
CA ALA A 225 -5.26 18.22 4.03
C ALA A 225 -6.47 18.21 4.97
N ARG A 226 -7.11 17.05 5.05
CA ARG A 226 -8.15 16.75 6.04
C ARG A 226 -8.11 15.29 6.47
N LEU A 227 -8.64 15.07 7.67
CA LEU A 227 -8.80 13.76 8.30
C LEU A 227 -10.30 13.54 8.56
N ASP A 228 -10.85 12.47 8.02
CA ASP A 228 -12.26 12.10 8.12
C ASP A 228 -12.43 10.62 8.52
N GLU A 229 -13.68 10.17 8.69
CA GLU A 229 -13.99 8.79 9.05
C GLU A 229 -14.42 7.96 7.84
N SER A 230 -13.97 6.70 7.77
CA SER A 230 -14.37 5.73 6.75
C SER A 230 -14.34 4.31 7.33
N LEU A 231 -14.92 3.33 6.65
CA LEU A 231 -14.88 1.92 7.09
C LEU A 231 -13.50 1.28 6.91
N HIS A 232 -12.75 1.72 5.92
CA HIS A 232 -11.40 1.25 5.60
C HIS A 232 -10.50 2.47 5.42
N PRO A 233 -9.50 2.68 6.28
CA PRO A 233 -8.56 3.79 6.14
C PRO A 233 -7.91 3.80 4.76
N PHE A 234 -7.74 5.01 4.21
CA PHE A 234 -7.04 5.25 2.96
C PHE A 234 -6.59 6.71 2.87
N CYS A 235 -5.63 6.93 1.98
CA CYS A 235 -5.16 8.24 1.54
C CYS A 235 -5.52 8.46 0.06
N GLY A 236 -5.99 9.65 -0.28
CA GLY A 236 -6.31 10.03 -1.66
C GLY A 236 -6.47 11.53 -1.82
N GLY A 237 -7.06 11.95 -2.94
CA GLY A 237 -7.33 13.35 -3.24
C GLY A 237 -6.62 13.84 -4.49
N THR A 238 -6.09 15.07 -4.45
CA THR A 238 -5.40 15.73 -5.55
C THR A 238 -4.05 16.29 -5.08
N PRO A 239 -3.14 16.70 -5.98
CA PRO A 239 -1.81 17.19 -5.58
C PRO A 239 -1.80 18.31 -4.52
N GLU A 240 -2.86 19.11 -4.43
CA GLU A 240 -2.99 20.22 -3.46
C GLU A 240 -4.09 20.03 -2.40
N ASP A 241 -4.83 18.93 -2.43
CA ASP A 241 -5.87 18.56 -1.46
C ASP A 241 -5.76 17.06 -1.17
N VAL A 242 -5.01 16.71 -0.12
CA VAL A 242 -4.77 15.32 0.26
C VAL A 242 -5.62 14.94 1.47
N ARG A 243 -6.36 13.85 1.34
CA ARG A 243 -7.35 13.41 2.32
C ARG A 243 -6.96 12.07 2.86
N ILE A 244 -6.93 11.97 4.18
CA ILE A 244 -6.73 10.71 4.88
C ILE A 244 -8.01 10.36 5.64
N THR A 245 -8.26 9.07 5.81
CA THR A 245 -9.41 8.59 6.58
C THR A 245 -8.98 7.59 7.64
N THR A 246 -9.77 7.45 8.68
CA THR A 246 -9.56 6.45 9.75
C THR A 246 -10.90 5.95 10.28
N PHE A 247 -10.87 4.98 11.20
CA PHE A 247 -12.02 4.64 12.03
C PHE A 247 -11.59 4.61 13.50
N TYR A 248 -12.52 4.95 14.41
CA TYR A 248 -12.25 4.99 15.84
C TYR A 248 -12.85 3.79 16.56
N ASP A 249 -12.11 3.26 17.53
CA ASP A 249 -12.54 2.17 18.41
C ASP A 249 -12.35 2.61 19.86
N GLU A 250 -13.42 2.71 20.64
CA GLU A 250 -13.34 3.14 22.05
C GLU A 250 -12.61 2.13 22.95
N GLN A 251 -12.39 0.90 22.47
CA GLN A 251 -11.70 -0.15 23.21
C GLN A 251 -10.20 -0.21 22.88
N ASP A 252 -9.78 0.36 21.75
CA ASP A 252 -8.40 0.28 21.27
C ASP A 252 -7.98 1.53 20.50
N VAL A 253 -7.31 2.45 21.21
CA VAL A 253 -6.76 3.68 20.63
C VAL A 253 -5.72 3.41 19.54
N ALA A 254 -5.04 2.24 19.56
CA ALA A 254 -3.97 1.96 18.63
C ALA A 254 -4.48 1.85 17.19
N LYS A 255 -5.72 1.37 16.98
CA LYS A 255 -6.33 1.24 15.65
C LYS A 255 -6.40 2.56 14.91
N ALA A 256 -7.04 3.57 15.52
CA ALA A 256 -7.17 4.88 14.91
C ALA A 256 -5.83 5.60 14.81
N LEU A 257 -5.05 5.55 15.89
CA LEU A 257 -3.79 6.28 16.01
C LEU A 257 -2.76 5.81 14.99
N LEU A 258 -2.48 4.49 14.94
CA LEU A 258 -1.48 3.93 14.04
C LEU A 258 -1.97 3.98 12.59
N GLY A 259 -3.28 3.80 12.35
CA GLY A 259 -3.89 4.03 11.05
C GLY A 259 -3.70 5.46 10.55
N VAL A 260 -3.94 6.48 11.39
CA VAL A 260 -3.71 7.88 11.01
C VAL A 260 -2.23 8.15 10.71
N LEU A 261 -1.31 7.58 11.48
CA LEU A 261 0.13 7.75 11.21
C LEU A 261 0.55 7.06 9.91
N HIS A 262 -0.01 5.89 9.61
CA HIS A 262 0.17 5.17 8.34
C HIS A 262 -0.31 6.02 7.15
N GLU A 263 -1.57 6.45 7.18
CA GLU A 263 -2.14 7.28 6.11
C GLU A 263 -1.46 8.64 5.99
N THR A 264 -0.94 9.19 7.09
CA THR A 264 -0.13 10.42 7.04
C THR A 264 1.16 10.20 6.26
N GLY A 265 1.81 9.03 6.36
CA GLY A 265 2.99 8.73 5.55
C GLY A 265 2.70 8.69 4.04
N HIS A 266 1.57 8.10 3.65
CA HIS A 266 1.06 8.19 2.28
C HIS A 266 0.84 9.66 1.85
N ALA A 267 0.16 10.44 2.69
CA ALA A 267 -0.12 11.85 2.39
C ALA A 267 1.14 12.71 2.25
N LEU A 268 2.16 12.45 3.06
CA LEU A 268 3.44 13.15 3.00
C LEU A 268 4.18 12.84 1.69
N TYR A 269 4.07 11.62 1.16
CA TYR A 269 4.63 11.28 -0.14
C TYR A 269 3.93 12.07 -1.26
N GLU A 270 2.59 12.01 -1.31
CA GLU A 270 1.79 12.72 -2.31
C GLU A 270 2.09 14.23 -2.33
N ARG A 271 2.18 14.86 -1.15
CA ARG A 271 2.52 16.29 -1.03
C ARG A 271 3.98 16.59 -1.35
N GLY A 272 4.85 15.58 -1.33
CA GLY A 272 6.27 15.69 -1.66
C GLY A 272 6.59 15.47 -3.13
N LEU A 273 5.61 15.07 -3.96
CA LEU A 273 5.78 14.83 -5.39
C LEU A 273 6.19 16.12 -6.14
N PRO A 274 6.91 16.00 -7.27
CA PRO A 274 7.47 17.15 -7.99
C PRO A 274 6.37 18.01 -8.63
N LYS A 275 6.07 19.16 -8.01
CA LYS A 275 4.97 20.08 -8.41
C LYS A 275 5.01 20.51 -9.88
N GLU A 276 6.20 20.71 -10.45
CA GLU A 276 6.36 21.07 -11.88
C GLU A 276 5.87 20.00 -12.85
N TRP A 277 5.78 18.75 -12.37
CA TRP A 277 5.31 17.58 -13.11
C TRP A 277 3.96 17.08 -12.60
N ALA A 278 3.24 17.85 -11.79
CA ALA A 278 1.88 17.52 -11.40
C ALA A 278 1.02 17.24 -12.64
N ARG A 279 0.13 16.24 -12.55
CA ARG A 279 -0.73 15.77 -13.65
C ARG A 279 0.02 15.24 -14.86
N GLN A 280 1.25 14.79 -14.67
CA GLN A 280 2.03 14.08 -15.67
C GLN A 280 2.50 12.75 -15.07
N PRO A 281 2.57 11.66 -15.85
CA PRO A 281 2.97 10.35 -15.32
C PRO A 281 4.29 10.35 -14.55
N VAL A 282 5.29 11.13 -14.97
CA VAL A 282 6.58 11.21 -14.25
C VAL A 282 6.47 11.88 -12.87
N GLY A 283 5.42 12.68 -12.65
CA GLY A 283 5.15 13.32 -11.37
C GLY A 283 4.35 12.47 -10.39
N GLU A 284 3.89 11.28 -10.80
CA GLU A 284 3.16 10.34 -9.94
C GLU A 284 4.12 9.52 -9.06
N ALA A 285 3.61 8.87 -8.03
CA ALA A 285 4.36 7.96 -7.18
C ALA A 285 4.98 6.79 -7.98
N ALA A 286 6.16 6.31 -7.58
CA ALA A 286 6.95 5.28 -8.28
C ALA A 286 6.41 3.85 -8.13
N GLY A 287 5.09 3.69 -8.07
CA GLY A 287 4.38 2.43 -7.81
C GLY A 287 4.04 2.20 -6.34
N MET A 288 3.22 1.17 -6.11
CA MET A 288 2.59 0.93 -4.82
C MET A 288 3.55 0.46 -3.73
N GLY A 289 4.62 -0.25 -4.06
CA GLY A 289 5.69 -0.58 -3.12
C GLY A 289 6.49 0.65 -2.68
N ALA A 290 6.75 1.60 -3.59
CA ALA A 290 7.33 2.88 -3.20
C ALA A 290 6.36 3.64 -2.28
N HIS A 291 5.07 3.66 -2.61
CA HIS A 291 4.04 4.35 -1.85
C HIS A 291 3.87 3.79 -0.43
N GLU A 292 3.74 2.47 -0.32
CA GLU A 292 3.65 1.75 0.96
C GLU A 292 4.91 1.90 1.80
N SER A 293 6.08 2.02 1.18
CA SER A 293 7.30 2.29 1.95
C SER A 293 7.21 3.62 2.72
N GLN A 294 6.42 4.59 2.24
CA GLN A 294 6.27 5.90 2.87
C GLN A 294 5.25 5.89 4.03
N SER A 295 4.20 5.08 3.95
CA SER A 295 3.34 4.83 5.11
C SER A 295 4.08 4.06 6.19
N LEU A 296 4.77 2.97 5.83
CA LEU A 296 5.47 2.12 6.78
C LEU A 296 6.75 2.75 7.37
N ILE A 297 7.43 3.65 6.65
CA ILE A 297 8.56 4.38 7.24
C ILE A 297 8.10 5.34 8.35
N VAL A 298 6.91 5.93 8.21
CA VAL A 298 6.31 6.76 9.25
C VAL A 298 5.77 5.89 10.37
N GLU A 299 4.87 4.96 10.07
CA GLU A 299 4.19 4.15 11.09
C GLU A 299 5.17 3.20 11.81
N MET A 300 5.81 2.31 11.08
CA MET A 300 6.60 1.21 11.65
C MET A 300 8.03 1.62 11.99
N GLN A 301 8.69 2.41 11.13
CA GLN A 301 10.11 2.71 11.30
C GLN A 301 10.35 3.91 12.24
N ALA A 302 9.54 4.94 12.15
CA ALA A 302 9.66 6.14 12.96
C ALA A 302 8.78 6.08 14.21
N CYS A 303 7.45 5.99 14.08
CA CYS A 303 6.52 6.14 15.20
C CYS A 303 6.55 4.97 16.18
N ARG A 304 6.84 3.75 15.70
CA ARG A 304 7.12 2.60 16.55
C ARG A 304 8.62 2.45 16.88
N SER A 305 9.44 3.49 16.84
CA SER A 305 10.83 3.46 17.35
C SER A 305 10.91 3.78 18.85
N ASP A 306 11.97 3.35 19.55
CA ASP A 306 12.11 3.60 21.00
C ASP A 306 12.11 5.10 21.33
N ALA A 307 12.78 5.89 20.49
CA ALA A 307 12.78 7.34 20.58
C ALA A 307 11.35 7.91 20.55
N PHE A 308 10.56 7.54 19.54
CA PHE A 308 9.23 8.11 19.34
C PHE A 308 8.20 7.61 20.35
N LEU A 309 8.30 6.35 20.81
CA LEU A 309 7.36 5.80 21.79
C LEU A 309 7.41 6.56 23.12
N GLY A 310 8.56 7.12 23.50
CA GLY A 310 8.66 8.00 24.66
C GLY A 310 7.86 9.29 24.50
N PHE A 311 7.88 9.90 23.32
CA PHE A 311 7.03 11.04 22.99
C PHE A 311 5.54 10.66 22.97
N LEU A 312 5.21 9.59 22.26
CA LEU A 312 3.83 9.15 22.09
C LEU A 312 3.16 8.75 23.41
N GLY A 313 3.92 8.17 24.34
CA GLY A 313 3.46 7.90 25.70
C GLY A 313 3.08 9.15 26.48
N ARG A 314 3.85 10.24 26.35
CA ARG A 314 3.51 11.54 26.98
C ARG A 314 2.20 12.08 26.42
N GLU A 315 2.06 12.06 25.10
CA GLU A 315 0.87 12.55 24.39
C GLU A 315 -0.40 11.75 24.74
N LEU A 316 -0.29 10.42 24.79
CA LEU A 316 -1.37 9.53 25.20
C LEU A 316 -1.79 9.78 26.65
N ARG A 317 -0.83 9.89 27.57
CA ARG A 317 -1.11 10.14 28.97
C ARG A 317 -1.74 11.51 29.19
N GLU A 318 -1.30 12.52 28.43
CA GLU A 318 -1.92 13.85 28.48
C GLU A 318 -3.38 13.81 27.99
N ALA A 319 -3.66 13.04 26.92
CA ALA A 319 -5.00 12.94 26.35
C ALA A 319 -5.98 12.14 27.23
N PHE A 320 -5.54 11.03 27.83
CA PHE A 320 -6.43 10.07 28.50
C PHE A 320 -6.26 10.01 30.03
N GLY A 321 -5.17 10.57 30.58
CA GLY A 321 -4.88 10.53 32.01
C GLY A 321 -4.52 9.14 32.54
N GLY A 322 -4.40 9.02 33.86
CA GLY A 322 -4.10 7.75 34.54
C GLY A 322 -2.63 7.59 34.99
N PRO A 323 -2.28 6.38 35.48
CA PRO A 323 -0.93 6.07 35.96
C PRO A 323 0.10 6.18 34.82
N ALA A 324 1.37 6.44 35.16
CA ALA A 324 2.42 6.62 34.14
C ALA A 324 2.82 5.31 33.45
N GLU A 325 2.86 4.21 34.22
CA GLU A 325 3.37 2.89 33.81
C GLU A 325 2.79 2.38 32.46
N PRO A 326 1.47 2.39 32.19
CA PRO A 326 0.93 1.93 30.91
C PRO A 326 1.46 2.71 29.69
N TYR A 327 1.83 3.98 29.89
CA TYR A 327 2.29 4.88 28.82
C TYR A 327 3.81 4.95 28.69
N GLU A 328 4.57 4.23 29.52
CA GLU A 328 6.02 4.22 29.39
C GLU A 328 6.45 3.59 28.06
N ALA A 329 7.52 4.14 27.46
CA ALA A 329 8.00 3.72 26.14
C ALA A 329 8.24 2.20 26.06
N GLY A 330 8.82 1.60 27.10
CA GLY A 330 9.06 0.16 27.18
C GLY A 330 7.77 -0.67 27.23
N ASN A 331 6.71 -0.16 27.86
CA ASN A 331 5.41 -0.82 27.88
C ASN A 331 4.69 -0.71 26.53
N LEU A 332 4.69 0.49 25.94
CA LEU A 332 4.14 0.71 24.59
C LEU A 332 4.86 -0.15 23.54
N ALA A 333 6.19 -0.31 23.66
CA ALA A 333 6.96 -1.20 22.80
C ALA A 333 6.48 -2.65 22.92
N ARG A 334 6.22 -3.15 24.12
CA ARG A 334 5.69 -4.50 24.35
C ARG A 334 4.25 -4.66 23.83
N LEU A 335 3.42 -3.62 23.88
CA LEU A 335 2.06 -3.63 23.34
C LEU A 335 2.04 -3.66 21.81
N TRP A 336 2.77 -2.75 21.16
CA TRP A 336 2.63 -2.50 19.71
C TRP A 336 3.70 -3.15 18.84
N ARG A 337 4.66 -3.84 19.45
CA ARG A 337 5.65 -4.70 18.77
C ARG A 337 5.52 -6.15 19.26
N ARG A 338 4.31 -6.54 19.66
CA ARG A 338 4.03 -7.92 20.03
C ARG A 338 4.13 -8.79 18.77
N VAL A 339 4.85 -9.90 18.87
CA VAL A 339 4.96 -10.90 17.80
C VAL A 339 4.02 -12.05 18.11
N GLY A 340 3.21 -12.46 17.14
CA GLY A 340 2.28 -13.56 17.34
C GLY A 340 1.69 -14.08 16.04
N ARG A 341 1.55 -15.40 15.97
CA ARG A 341 0.88 -16.07 14.85
C ARG A 341 -0.60 -15.71 14.82
N GLY A 342 -1.02 -14.99 13.79
CA GLY A 342 -2.42 -14.62 13.54
C GLY A 342 -2.91 -15.10 12.18
N PHE A 343 -4.23 -15.11 11.98
CA PHE A 343 -4.83 -15.48 10.69
C PHE A 343 -5.02 -14.27 9.75
N ILE A 344 -5.21 -13.08 10.32
CA ILE A 344 -5.62 -11.88 9.60
C ILE A 344 -4.40 -11.04 9.23
N ARG A 345 -4.16 -10.87 7.93
CA ARG A 345 -3.00 -10.15 7.40
C ARG A 345 -2.93 -8.71 7.91
N VAL A 346 -4.04 -7.97 7.91
CA VAL A 346 -4.07 -6.55 8.32
C VAL A 346 -3.81 -6.35 9.82
N ASP A 347 -3.94 -7.40 10.63
CA ASP A 347 -3.65 -7.39 12.06
C ASP A 347 -2.28 -8.02 12.40
N ALA A 348 -1.56 -8.52 11.38
CA ALA A 348 -0.31 -9.24 11.57
C ALA A 348 0.83 -8.29 12.00
N ASP A 349 1.73 -8.79 12.84
CA ASP A 349 2.88 -8.03 13.33
C ASP A 349 4.00 -7.93 12.27
N GLU A 350 5.01 -7.11 12.53
CA GLU A 350 6.10 -6.82 11.57
C GLU A 350 6.92 -8.07 11.16
N ILE A 351 6.96 -9.13 11.99
CA ILE A 351 7.62 -10.41 11.67
C ILE A 351 6.69 -11.33 10.89
N THR A 352 5.41 -11.41 11.25
CA THR A 352 4.50 -12.37 10.61
C THR A 352 3.86 -11.83 9.33
N TYR A 353 3.74 -10.50 9.19
CA TYR A 353 3.07 -9.84 8.05
C TYR A 353 3.58 -10.29 6.67
N PRO A 354 4.90 -10.35 6.39
CA PRO A 354 5.36 -10.77 5.07
C PRO A 354 5.00 -12.22 4.73
N ALA A 355 4.86 -13.11 5.72
CA ALA A 355 4.43 -14.49 5.46
C ALA A 355 3.04 -14.55 4.80
N HIS A 356 2.13 -13.69 5.23
CA HIS A 356 0.79 -13.59 4.65
C HIS A 356 0.83 -13.13 3.19
N VAL A 357 1.71 -12.17 2.87
CA VAL A 357 1.89 -11.66 1.50
C VAL A 357 2.54 -12.70 0.59
N ILE A 358 3.57 -13.40 1.08
CA ILE A 358 4.27 -14.47 0.34
C ILE A 358 3.29 -15.58 -0.04
N LEU A 359 2.42 -16.00 0.88
CA LEU A 359 1.37 -16.98 0.61
C LEU A 359 0.47 -16.53 -0.55
N ARG A 360 -0.02 -15.29 -0.51
CA ARG A 360 -0.90 -14.75 -1.56
C ARG A 360 -0.19 -14.67 -2.90
N PHE A 361 1.04 -14.16 -2.94
CA PHE A 361 1.85 -14.13 -4.16
C PHE A 361 1.98 -15.51 -4.82
N ARG A 362 2.25 -16.56 -4.03
CA ARG A 362 2.34 -17.94 -4.53
C ARG A 362 1.00 -18.45 -5.06
N LEU A 363 -0.08 -18.23 -4.32
CA LEU A 363 -1.41 -18.64 -4.72
C LEU A 363 -1.89 -17.88 -5.97
N GLU A 364 -1.61 -16.59 -6.08
CA GLU A 364 -1.92 -15.80 -7.27
C GLU A 364 -1.21 -16.34 -8.50
N ARG A 365 0.09 -16.65 -8.40
CA ARG A 365 0.83 -17.25 -9.50
C ARG A 365 0.28 -18.61 -9.91
N ALA A 366 -0.10 -19.44 -8.95
CA ALA A 366 -0.71 -20.73 -9.25
C ALA A 366 -2.10 -20.57 -9.89
N LEU A 367 -2.91 -19.62 -9.41
CA LEU A 367 -4.22 -19.31 -9.98
C LEU A 367 -4.10 -18.75 -11.39
N ILE A 368 -3.28 -17.71 -11.62
CA ILE A 368 -3.12 -17.09 -12.94
C ILE A 368 -2.39 -18.02 -13.91
N GLY A 369 -1.38 -18.77 -13.44
CA GLY A 369 -0.64 -19.74 -14.25
C GLY A 369 -1.40 -21.04 -14.54
N GLY A 370 -2.56 -21.27 -13.92
CA GLY A 370 -3.37 -22.47 -14.15
C GLY A 370 -2.93 -23.72 -13.39
N ALA A 371 -1.99 -23.60 -12.45
CA ALA A 371 -1.54 -24.71 -11.60
C ALA A 371 -2.46 -24.96 -10.40
N LEU A 372 -3.32 -24.01 -10.04
CA LEU A 372 -4.32 -24.11 -8.97
C LEU A 372 -5.71 -23.79 -9.52
N ASP A 373 -6.66 -24.70 -9.27
CA ASP A 373 -8.07 -24.46 -9.51
C ASP A 373 -8.72 -23.71 -8.34
N VAL A 374 -9.68 -22.84 -8.64
CA VAL A 374 -10.37 -22.03 -7.62
C VAL A 374 -11.07 -22.91 -6.58
N ALA A 375 -11.51 -24.11 -6.96
CA ALA A 375 -12.14 -25.04 -6.02
C ALA A 375 -11.20 -25.54 -4.92
N ASP A 376 -9.89 -25.58 -5.18
CA ASP A 376 -8.86 -26.08 -4.26
C ASP A 376 -8.22 -24.96 -3.44
N LEU A 377 -8.59 -23.70 -3.70
CA LEU A 377 -8.04 -22.53 -3.03
C LEU A 377 -8.12 -22.60 -1.49
N PRO A 378 -9.24 -23.03 -0.85
CA PRO A 378 -9.30 -23.16 0.60
C PRO A 378 -8.26 -24.15 1.16
N ALA A 379 -8.06 -25.29 0.47
CA ALA A 379 -7.10 -26.31 0.90
C ALA A 379 -5.66 -25.81 0.76
N ALA A 380 -5.33 -25.24 -0.41
CA ALA A 380 -4.01 -24.67 -0.69
C ALA A 380 -3.66 -23.52 0.28
N TRP A 381 -4.65 -22.69 0.62
CA TRP A 381 -4.49 -21.65 1.64
C TRP A 381 -4.15 -22.23 3.01
N ASN A 382 -4.89 -23.24 3.45
CA ASN A 382 -4.72 -23.87 4.75
C ASN A 382 -3.37 -24.58 4.89
N GLU A 383 -2.91 -25.23 3.81
CA GLU A 383 -1.56 -25.81 3.72
C GLU A 383 -0.50 -24.71 3.82
N GLY A 384 -0.61 -23.66 3.00
CA GLY A 384 0.35 -22.56 3.02
C GLY A 384 0.45 -21.81 4.35
N MET A 385 -0.67 -21.60 5.05
CA MET A 385 -0.68 -21.03 6.41
C MET A 385 0.02 -21.94 7.42
N ARG A 386 -0.15 -23.26 7.29
CA ARG A 386 0.48 -24.25 8.16
C ARG A 386 1.99 -24.29 7.93
N ASP A 387 2.41 -24.28 6.67
CA ASP A 387 3.82 -24.35 6.31
C ASP A 387 4.58 -23.09 6.73
N MET A 388 3.97 -21.91 6.55
CA MET A 388 4.61 -20.63 6.85
C MET A 388 4.57 -20.24 8.33
N LEU A 389 3.43 -20.48 9.00
CA LEU A 389 3.17 -19.97 10.35
C LEU A 389 2.79 -21.06 11.35
N GLY A 390 2.68 -22.33 10.95
CA GLY A 390 2.32 -23.43 11.86
C GLY A 390 0.87 -23.42 12.34
N ILE A 391 -0.01 -22.63 11.70
CA ILE A 391 -1.42 -22.47 12.08
C ILE A 391 -2.34 -22.72 10.89
N THR A 392 -3.56 -23.20 11.15
CA THR A 392 -4.59 -23.38 10.11
C THR A 392 -5.83 -22.58 10.49
N PRO A 393 -6.37 -21.74 9.59
CA PRO A 393 -7.61 -21.01 9.84
C PRO A 393 -8.74 -21.96 10.27
N PRO A 394 -9.57 -21.57 11.25
CA PRO A 394 -10.68 -22.41 11.71
C PRO A 394 -11.85 -22.44 10.72
N ASP A 395 -11.91 -21.47 9.81
CA ASP A 395 -12.98 -21.27 8.84
C ASP A 395 -12.48 -20.44 7.64
N ASP A 396 -13.25 -20.40 6.55
CA ASP A 396 -12.86 -19.70 5.33
C ASP A 396 -12.84 -18.17 5.49
N ALA A 397 -13.63 -17.62 6.43
CA ALA A 397 -13.68 -16.18 6.71
C ALA A 397 -12.34 -15.64 7.26
N LYS A 398 -11.65 -16.45 8.06
CA LYS A 398 -10.27 -16.22 8.51
C LYS A 398 -9.22 -16.85 7.58
N GLY A 399 -9.66 -17.61 6.58
CA GLY A 399 -8.85 -18.22 5.55
C GLY A 399 -8.85 -17.40 4.26
N CYS A 400 -9.12 -18.07 3.14
CA CYS A 400 -9.05 -17.50 1.80
C CYS A 400 -10.07 -16.38 1.51
N LEU A 401 -11.12 -16.21 2.33
CA LEU A 401 -12.08 -15.12 2.18
C LEU A 401 -11.68 -13.85 2.94
N GLN A 402 -10.55 -13.83 3.67
CA GLN A 402 -10.26 -12.71 4.56
C GLN A 402 -10.06 -11.38 3.83
N ASP A 403 -9.50 -11.41 2.62
CA ASP A 403 -9.16 -10.24 1.81
C ASP A 403 -10.10 -10.06 0.62
N ILE A 404 -10.37 -8.80 0.27
CA ILE A 404 -11.25 -8.41 -0.84
C ILE A 404 -10.58 -8.55 -2.21
N HIS A 405 -9.25 -8.44 -2.28
CA HIS A 405 -8.47 -8.21 -3.50
C HIS A 405 -8.74 -9.21 -4.64
N TRP A 406 -8.85 -10.51 -4.38
CA TRP A 406 -9.15 -11.45 -5.47
C TRP A 406 -10.58 -11.36 -5.96
N HIS A 407 -11.48 -10.88 -5.11
CA HIS A 407 -12.90 -10.76 -5.39
C HIS A 407 -13.23 -9.45 -6.13
N ASP A 408 -12.38 -8.42 -6.02
CA ASP A 408 -12.45 -7.20 -6.83
C ASP A 408 -11.49 -7.20 -8.06
N GLY A 409 -10.73 -8.30 -8.23
CA GLY A 409 -9.86 -8.54 -9.39
C GLY A 409 -8.45 -7.98 -9.27
N ALA A 410 -8.02 -7.52 -8.09
CA ALA A 410 -6.67 -7.03 -7.83
C ALA A 410 -5.62 -8.15 -7.65
N PHE A 411 -5.25 -8.80 -8.76
CA PHE A 411 -4.17 -9.79 -8.81
C PHE A 411 -2.81 -9.15 -9.12
N GLY A 412 -1.74 -9.58 -8.46
CA GLY A 412 -0.40 -9.00 -8.60
C GLY A 412 -0.17 -7.79 -7.68
N TYR A 413 -1.13 -7.44 -6.82
CA TYR A 413 -1.05 -6.28 -5.93
C TYR A 413 -0.29 -6.59 -4.64
N PHE A 414 -0.56 -7.73 -4.01
CA PHE A 414 -0.04 -8.06 -2.68
C PHE A 414 1.48 -7.93 -2.51
N PRO A 415 2.33 -8.30 -3.50
CA PRO A 415 3.78 -8.15 -3.37
C PRO A 415 4.22 -6.74 -2.99
N SER A 416 3.50 -5.71 -3.46
CA SER A 416 3.76 -4.29 -3.17
C SER A 416 3.84 -4.01 -1.67
N TYR A 417 3.03 -4.69 -0.85
CA TYR A 417 3.02 -4.50 0.59
C TYR A 417 4.34 -4.89 1.26
N THR A 418 4.85 -6.09 0.96
CA THR A 418 6.12 -6.55 1.54
C THR A 418 7.32 -5.82 0.94
N LEU A 419 7.28 -5.51 -0.36
CA LEU A 419 8.30 -4.67 -0.98
C LEU A 419 8.36 -3.29 -0.30
N GLY A 420 7.20 -2.70 0.03
CA GLY A 420 7.10 -1.47 0.80
C GLY A 420 7.70 -1.59 2.20
N ALA A 421 7.38 -2.64 2.94
CA ALA A 421 7.93 -2.87 4.29
C ALA A 421 9.47 -2.99 4.29
N MET A 422 10.01 -3.74 3.32
CA MET A 422 11.46 -3.90 3.17
C MET A 422 12.13 -2.59 2.76
N ALA A 423 11.55 -1.88 1.79
CA ALA A 423 12.04 -0.57 1.34
C ALA A 423 12.00 0.46 2.47
N ALA A 424 10.96 0.47 3.32
CA ALA A 424 10.86 1.37 4.47
C ALA A 424 12.04 1.19 5.44
N ALA A 425 12.40 -0.05 5.75
CA ALA A 425 13.54 -0.34 6.62
C ALA A 425 14.88 0.05 5.98
N GLN A 426 15.08 -0.25 4.69
CA GLN A 426 16.27 0.12 3.94
C GLN A 426 16.43 1.66 3.83
N LEU A 427 15.35 2.38 3.54
CA LEU A 427 15.33 3.85 3.51
C LEU A 427 15.58 4.45 4.89
N MET A 428 14.96 3.90 5.95
CA MET A 428 15.20 4.38 7.32
C MET A 428 16.67 4.18 7.73
N LYS A 429 17.27 3.04 7.39
CA LYS A 429 18.69 2.77 7.65
C LYS A 429 19.58 3.82 6.97
N ALA A 430 19.31 4.12 5.69
CA ALA A 430 20.03 5.17 4.96
C ALA A 430 19.82 6.57 5.56
N ALA A 431 18.58 6.92 5.90
CA ALA A 431 18.24 8.21 6.52
C ALA A 431 18.95 8.41 7.87
N ARG A 432 18.98 7.37 8.72
CA ARG A 432 19.71 7.42 10.01
C ARG A 432 21.20 7.63 9.85
N ALA A 433 21.80 7.08 8.80
CA ALA A 433 23.22 7.30 8.50
C ALA A 433 23.48 8.71 7.95
N ALA A 434 22.55 9.24 7.14
CA ALA A 434 22.72 10.51 6.43
C ALA A 434 22.31 11.76 7.24
N VAL A 435 21.44 11.61 8.24
CA VAL A 435 20.83 12.75 8.96
C VAL A 435 21.24 12.73 10.45
N PRO A 436 22.27 13.50 10.84
CA PRO A 436 22.64 13.69 12.23
C PRO A 436 21.46 14.26 13.04
N GLY A 437 21.27 13.78 14.26
CA GLY A 437 20.18 14.28 15.13
C GLY A 437 18.80 13.67 14.85
N LEU A 438 18.68 12.73 13.91
CA LEU A 438 17.38 12.16 13.56
C LEU A 438 16.71 11.42 14.73
N ALA A 439 17.47 10.67 15.53
CA ALA A 439 16.92 9.95 16.67
C ALA A 439 16.40 10.91 17.75
N GLU A 440 17.12 11.99 17.99
CA GLU A 440 16.77 13.05 18.94
C GLU A 440 15.52 13.81 18.48
N ALA A 441 15.42 14.12 17.18
CA ALA A 441 14.21 14.73 16.61
C ALA A 441 12.98 13.83 16.79
N LEU A 442 13.11 12.54 16.48
CA LEU A 442 12.02 11.57 16.68
C LEU A 442 11.61 11.45 18.16
N ALA A 443 12.54 11.60 19.10
CA ALA A 443 12.24 11.57 20.54
C ALA A 443 11.38 12.75 21.03
N GLU A 444 11.29 13.82 20.23
CA GLU A 444 10.42 14.97 20.45
C GLU A 444 9.22 15.02 19.49
N GLY A 445 8.99 13.93 18.75
CA GLY A 445 7.91 13.83 17.77
C GLY A 445 8.15 14.63 16.48
N GLU A 446 9.37 15.14 16.26
CA GLU A 446 9.71 15.95 15.08
C GLU A 446 10.09 15.07 13.89
N MET A 447 9.35 15.18 12.80
CA MET A 447 9.60 14.42 11.56
C MET A 447 10.36 15.24 10.50
N ALA A 448 10.53 16.54 10.70
CA ALA A 448 11.09 17.44 9.69
C ALA A 448 12.47 16.99 9.13
N PRO A 449 13.41 16.48 9.94
CA PRO A 449 14.69 15.97 9.39
C PRO A 449 14.50 14.75 8.48
N LEU A 450 13.66 13.79 8.88
CA LEU A 450 13.36 12.62 8.05
C LEU A 450 12.65 13.05 6.76
N LEU A 451 11.62 13.89 6.88
CA LEU A 451 10.84 14.37 5.75
C LEU A 451 11.69 15.17 4.76
N GLY A 452 12.64 15.98 5.26
CA GLY A 452 13.60 16.69 4.41
C GLY A 452 14.45 15.74 3.56
N TRP A 453 14.96 14.66 4.18
CA TRP A 453 15.71 13.63 3.47
C TRP A 453 14.84 12.87 2.46
N LEU A 454 13.64 12.44 2.86
CA LEU A 454 12.71 11.75 1.97
C LEU A 454 12.27 12.61 0.79
N ARG A 455 12.04 13.91 0.99
CA ARG A 455 11.74 14.85 -0.10
C ARG A 455 12.85 14.91 -1.14
N ALA A 456 14.10 14.93 -0.71
CA ALA A 456 15.25 15.03 -1.60
C ALA A 456 15.55 13.72 -2.34
N HIS A 457 15.43 12.59 -1.66
CA HIS A 457 15.89 11.29 -2.17
C HIS A 457 14.78 10.39 -2.70
N VAL A 458 13.52 10.64 -2.33
CA VAL A 458 12.37 9.78 -2.67
C VAL A 458 11.24 10.61 -3.28
N HIS A 459 10.61 11.51 -2.51
CA HIS A 459 9.35 12.15 -2.93
C HIS A 459 9.52 13.02 -4.16
N GLY A 460 10.55 13.87 -4.17
CA GLY A 460 10.83 14.78 -5.28
C GLY A 460 11.29 14.08 -6.57
N LYS A 461 11.43 12.75 -6.57
CA LYS A 461 11.75 11.95 -7.76
C LYS A 461 10.49 11.53 -8.52
N GLY A 462 9.32 11.52 -7.88
CA GLY A 462 8.11 10.96 -8.50
C GLY A 462 8.39 9.60 -9.13
N SER A 463 8.02 9.44 -10.40
CA SER A 463 8.30 8.26 -11.23
C SER A 463 9.47 8.46 -12.20
N LEU A 464 10.37 9.42 -11.93
CA LEU A 464 11.59 9.60 -12.72
C LEU A 464 12.43 8.31 -12.73
N LEU A 465 12.52 7.66 -11.58
CA LEU A 465 13.27 6.42 -11.36
C LEU A 465 12.28 5.27 -11.19
N GLY A 466 12.64 4.08 -11.69
CA GLY A 466 11.95 2.85 -11.30
C GLY A 466 12.28 2.48 -9.85
N PHE A 467 11.48 1.60 -9.23
CA PHE A 467 11.61 1.25 -7.81
C PHE A 467 13.02 0.83 -7.38
N GLN A 468 13.68 -0.02 -8.17
CA GLN A 468 15.04 -0.45 -7.87
C GLN A 468 16.06 0.68 -7.99
N ASP A 469 15.91 1.56 -8.99
CA ASP A 469 16.81 2.69 -9.19
C ASP A 469 16.60 3.80 -8.15
N LEU A 470 15.36 4.00 -7.71
CA LEU A 470 15.02 4.88 -6.60
C LEU A 470 15.75 4.45 -5.33
N LEU A 471 15.71 3.16 -5.00
CA LEU A 471 16.43 2.61 -3.85
C LEU A 471 17.95 2.68 -4.04
N ARG A 472 18.46 2.40 -5.25
CA ARG A 472 19.90 2.56 -5.56
C ARG A 472 20.37 3.98 -5.33
N GLU A 473 19.63 4.97 -5.81
CA GLU A 473 20.00 6.37 -5.65
C GLU A 473 19.91 6.82 -4.19
N ALA A 474 18.86 6.42 -3.46
CA ALA A 474 18.64 6.83 -2.08
C ALA A 474 19.57 6.10 -1.09
N THR A 475 19.94 4.85 -1.36
CA THR A 475 20.58 3.97 -0.36
C THR A 475 21.89 3.32 -0.82
N GLY A 476 22.27 3.51 -2.08
CA GLY A 476 23.49 2.96 -2.69
C GLY A 476 23.37 1.55 -3.27
N LYS A 477 22.21 0.89 -3.12
CA LYS A 477 21.96 -0.48 -3.62
C LYS A 477 20.48 -0.70 -3.97
N PRO A 478 20.13 -1.71 -4.81
CA PRO A 478 18.73 -2.09 -5.03
C PRO A 478 18.06 -2.58 -3.73
N LEU A 479 16.78 -2.94 -3.80
CA LEU A 479 16.10 -3.57 -2.67
C LEU A 479 16.90 -4.78 -2.18
N ASP A 480 17.23 -4.78 -0.90
CA ASP A 480 18.01 -5.83 -0.26
C ASP A 480 17.27 -6.35 0.99
N PRO A 481 16.75 -7.60 0.99
CA PRO A 481 16.06 -8.16 2.16
C PRO A 481 16.94 -8.20 3.41
N ALA A 482 18.27 -8.15 3.28
CA ALA A 482 19.18 -8.13 4.42
C ALA A 482 18.93 -6.93 5.33
N ASP A 483 18.65 -5.73 4.78
CA ASP A 483 18.41 -4.53 5.60
C ASP A 483 17.13 -4.67 6.44
N PHE A 484 16.10 -5.33 5.89
CA PHE A 484 14.87 -5.60 6.63
C PHE A 484 15.09 -6.67 7.72
N THR A 485 15.78 -7.77 7.40
CA THR A 485 16.07 -8.80 8.40
C THR A 485 17.01 -8.33 9.52
N GLU A 486 17.98 -7.45 9.20
CA GLU A 486 18.84 -6.79 10.20
C GLU A 486 18.00 -5.90 11.13
N HIS A 487 17.10 -5.11 10.55
CA HIS A 487 16.16 -4.29 11.31
C HIS A 487 15.29 -5.14 12.26
N LEU A 488 14.67 -6.20 11.76
CA LEU A 488 13.86 -7.11 12.59
C LEU A 488 14.71 -7.78 13.67
N THR A 489 15.95 -8.15 13.36
CA THR A 489 16.89 -8.73 14.33
C THR A 489 17.20 -7.75 15.46
N ALA A 490 17.50 -6.49 15.11
CA ALA A 490 17.76 -5.44 16.10
C ALA A 490 16.54 -5.15 16.98
N ARG A 491 15.34 -5.17 16.40
CA ARG A 491 14.10 -4.81 17.09
C ARG A 491 13.49 -5.92 17.94
N TYR A 492 13.55 -7.17 17.49
CA TYR A 492 12.79 -8.27 18.08
C TYR A 492 13.64 -9.41 18.62
N LEU A 493 14.90 -9.55 18.19
CA LEU A 493 15.76 -10.68 18.54
C LEU A 493 16.87 -10.32 19.54
N GLN A 494 16.88 -9.09 20.06
CA GLN A 494 17.71 -8.69 21.20
C GLN A 494 16.99 -9.04 22.51
N ALA A 495 17.72 -9.61 23.46
CA ALA A 495 17.21 -10.05 24.76
C ALA A 495 16.71 -8.88 25.62
#